data_AF-L0JTK3-F1
#
_entry.id   AF-L0JTK3-F1
#
_cell.length_a   1.000
_cell.length_b   1.000
_cell.length_c   1.000
_cell.angle_alpha   90.00
_cell.angle_beta   90.00
_cell.angle_gamma   90.00
#
_symmetry.space_group_name_H-M   'P 1'
#
loop_
_entity.id
_entity.type
_entity.pdbx_description
1 polymer ?
#
loop_
_entity_poly.entity_id
_entity_poly.type
_entity_poly.pdbx_seq_one_letter_code
_entity_poly.pdbx_strand_id
1 'polypeptide(L)'
;MPRITNWRRESRTPTLEYRNGETGARAVLHRAPDSYRYKWRGAIIVDGYPVWSQGYKTKDAKAFRNVLRDQPAPEMSCRECLNGDVVVGDKSADGSKVQRWFECRNCGYEAPSRIVYGAER
;
A
#
# COMPACT_ATOMS: atom_id res chain seq x y z
N MET A 1 -14.41 11.63 16.75
CA MET A 1 -13.60 10.52 16.17
C MET A 1 -12.24 10.55 16.85
N PRO A 2 -11.73 9.43 17.40
CA PRO A 2 -10.41 9.38 18.01
C PRO A 2 -9.32 9.80 17.01
N ARG A 3 -8.27 10.46 17.49
CA ARG A 3 -7.11 10.83 16.66
C ARG A 3 -6.32 9.57 16.30
N ILE A 4 -5.89 9.49 15.05
CA ILE A 4 -4.90 8.51 14.60
C ILE A 4 -3.56 9.21 14.77
N THR A 5 -2.84 8.91 15.86
CA THR A 5 -1.66 9.70 16.28
C THR A 5 -0.48 9.54 15.34
N ASN A 6 -0.27 8.33 14.82
CA ASN A 6 0.91 7.99 14.04
C ASN A 6 0.72 8.32 12.54
N TRP A 7 -0.51 8.57 12.12
CA TRP A 7 -0.87 8.85 10.73
C TRP A 7 -1.24 10.32 10.54
N ARG A 8 -0.35 11.07 9.90
CA ARG A 8 -0.59 12.45 9.49
C ARG A 8 -1.29 12.46 8.14
N ARG A 9 -2.40 13.19 8.02
CA ARG A 9 -3.07 13.39 6.73
C ARG A 9 -2.27 14.36 5.86
N GLU A 10 -2.01 13.99 4.62
CA GLU A 10 -1.27 14.81 3.63
C GLU A 10 -2.20 15.44 2.58
N SER A 11 -3.22 14.71 2.11
CA SER A 11 -4.16 15.23 1.10
C SER A 11 -5.61 14.80 1.37
N ARG A 12 -6.57 15.56 0.81
CA ARG A 12 -8.03 15.31 0.91
C ARG A 12 -8.74 15.20 -0.44
N THR A 13 -8.21 15.81 -1.50
CA THR A 13 -8.86 15.88 -2.82
C THR A 13 -7.80 15.81 -3.93
N PRO A 14 -7.98 14.99 -4.99
CA PRO A 14 -9.06 14.01 -5.19
C PRO A 14 -8.88 12.73 -4.34
N THR A 15 -7.66 12.46 -3.88
CA THR A 15 -7.28 11.32 -3.03
C THR A 15 -7.28 11.69 -1.55
N LEU A 16 -7.47 10.68 -0.69
CA LEU A 16 -7.26 10.84 0.75
C LEU A 16 -5.96 10.13 1.11
N GLU A 17 -4.94 10.91 1.48
CA GLU A 17 -3.58 10.41 1.71
C GLU A 17 -3.12 10.68 3.13
N TYR A 18 -2.38 9.73 3.67
CA TYR A 18 -1.74 9.79 4.97
C TYR A 18 -0.30 9.29 4.90
N ARG A 19 0.53 9.85 5.77
CA ARG A 19 1.91 9.43 6.01
C ARG A 19 2.06 8.99 7.46
N ASN A 20 2.67 7.85 7.66
CA ASN A 20 3.06 7.38 8.97
C ASN A 20 4.32 8.15 9.40
N GLY A 21 4.27 8.78 10.57
CA GLY A 21 5.40 9.55 11.10
C GLY A 21 6.55 8.70 11.63
N GLU A 22 6.28 7.47 12.03
CA GLU A 22 7.27 6.55 12.61
C GLU A 22 7.93 5.69 11.53
N THR A 23 7.14 5.07 10.66
CA THR A 23 7.64 4.13 9.65
C THR A 23 7.84 4.75 8.28
N GLY A 24 7.35 5.96 8.04
CA GLY A 24 7.33 6.54 6.70
C GLY A 24 6.36 5.85 5.72
N ALA A 25 5.54 4.90 6.18
CA ALA A 25 4.54 4.26 5.34
C ALA A 25 3.53 5.27 4.77
N ARG A 26 3.02 4.99 3.57
CA ARG A 26 1.99 5.80 2.91
C ARG A 26 0.68 5.04 2.90
N ALA A 27 -0.41 5.75 3.17
CA ALA A 27 -1.75 5.21 3.05
C ALA A 27 -2.58 6.09 2.11
N VAL A 28 -3.25 5.47 1.14
CA VAL A 28 -4.03 6.19 0.12
C VAL A 28 -5.41 5.56 -0.08
N LEU A 29 -6.43 6.39 -0.16
CA LEU A 29 -7.77 6.05 -0.65
C LEU A 29 -8.07 6.88 -1.91
N HIS A 30 -8.19 6.20 -3.04
CA HIS A 30 -8.34 6.80 -4.37
C HIS A 30 -9.41 6.08 -5.19
N ARG A 31 -9.81 6.71 -6.29
CA ARG A 31 -10.73 6.12 -7.27
C ARG A 31 -9.94 5.17 -8.17
N ALA A 32 -10.39 3.92 -8.28
CA ALA A 32 -9.79 2.93 -9.17
C ALA A 32 -10.27 3.11 -10.63
N PRO A 33 -9.51 2.62 -11.64
CA PRO A 33 -9.95 2.58 -13.03
C PRO A 33 -11.29 1.87 -13.19
N ASP A 34 -12.04 2.21 -14.25
CA ASP A 34 -13.40 1.71 -14.41
C ASP A 34 -13.50 0.19 -14.62
N SER A 35 -12.41 -0.45 -15.04
CA SER A 35 -12.27 -1.91 -15.18
C SER A 35 -12.33 -2.67 -13.85
N TYR A 36 -12.11 -2.00 -12.71
CA TYR A 36 -12.17 -2.64 -11.39
C TYR A 36 -13.62 -2.78 -10.91
N ARG A 37 -13.92 -3.94 -10.29
CA ARG A 37 -15.23 -4.22 -9.65
C ARG A 37 -15.61 -3.16 -8.61
N TYR A 38 -14.63 -2.65 -7.86
CA TYR A 38 -14.83 -1.62 -6.84
C TYR A 38 -14.20 -0.31 -7.30
N LYS A 39 -14.99 0.76 -7.33
CA LYS A 39 -14.57 2.08 -7.85
C LYS A 39 -13.68 2.86 -6.89
N TRP A 40 -13.57 2.44 -5.63
CA TRP A 40 -12.68 3.04 -4.63
C TRP A 40 -11.74 1.98 -4.07
N ARG A 41 -10.50 2.37 -3.79
CA ARG A 41 -9.50 1.45 -3.24
C ARG A 41 -8.62 2.13 -2.20
N GLY A 42 -8.54 1.50 -1.04
CA GLY A 42 -7.60 1.84 0.02
C GLY A 42 -6.35 0.95 -0.06
N ALA A 43 -5.20 1.51 0.28
CA ALA A 43 -3.97 0.74 0.47
C ALA A 43 -3.03 1.37 1.48
N ILE A 44 -2.19 0.52 2.07
CA ILE A 44 -1.04 0.88 2.90
C ILE A 44 0.20 0.34 2.20
N ILE A 45 1.18 1.23 2.02
CA ILE A 45 2.40 1.03 1.25
C ILE A 45 3.58 1.29 2.17
N VAL A 46 4.44 0.29 2.32
CA VAL A 46 5.71 0.36 3.05
C VAL A 46 6.80 0.18 2.01
N ASP A 47 7.80 1.07 1.97
CA ASP A 47 8.91 1.04 1.00
C ASP A 47 8.50 0.81 -0.46
N GLY A 48 7.34 1.36 -0.84
CA GLY A 48 6.82 1.23 -2.20
C GLY A 48 6.10 -0.08 -2.51
N TYR A 49 5.98 -1.01 -1.56
CA TYR A 49 5.24 -2.27 -1.68
C TYR A 49 3.91 -2.25 -0.90
N PRO A 50 2.80 -2.72 -1.50
CA PRO A 50 1.50 -2.73 -0.84
C PRO A 50 1.38 -3.89 0.17
N VAL A 51 1.49 -3.58 1.45
CA VAL A 51 1.31 -4.55 2.55
C VAL A 51 -0.17 -4.85 2.81
N TRP A 52 -1.06 -3.89 2.53
CA TRP A 52 -2.50 -4.03 2.67
C TRP A 52 -3.25 -3.33 1.54
N SER A 53 -4.35 -3.92 1.05
CA SER A 53 -5.25 -3.26 0.09
C SER A 53 -6.69 -3.76 0.20
N GLN A 54 -7.67 -2.88 0.04
CA GLN A 54 -9.09 -3.23 0.04
C GLN A 54 -9.89 -2.37 -0.94
N GLY A 55 -10.84 -3.00 -1.64
CA GLY A 55 -11.81 -2.32 -2.49
C GLY A 55 -13.05 -1.87 -1.72
N TYR A 56 -13.60 -0.72 -2.10
CA TYR A 56 -14.81 -0.14 -1.53
C TYR A 56 -15.81 0.21 -2.65
N LYS A 57 -17.11 0.02 -2.38
CA LYS A 57 -18.17 0.44 -3.30
C LYS A 57 -18.21 1.97 -3.45
N THR A 58 -17.94 2.71 -2.37
CA THR A 58 -17.97 4.18 -2.29
C THR A 58 -16.72 4.72 -1.60
N LYS A 59 -16.53 6.05 -1.57
CA LYS A 59 -15.40 6.70 -0.87
C LYS A 59 -15.59 6.63 0.65
N ASP A 60 -15.37 5.46 1.25
CA ASP A 60 -15.54 5.27 2.69
C ASP A 60 -14.32 5.70 3.50
N ALA A 61 -14.18 7.02 3.68
CA ALA A 61 -13.10 7.61 4.47
C ALA A 61 -13.17 7.25 5.97
N LYS A 62 -14.30 6.76 6.48
CA LYS A 62 -14.42 6.33 7.88
C LYS A 62 -13.86 4.92 8.04
N ALA A 63 -14.28 3.97 7.20
CA ALA A 63 -13.75 2.62 7.20
C ALA A 63 -12.23 2.63 6.98
N PHE A 64 -11.74 3.41 6.01
CA PHE A 64 -10.30 3.52 5.77
C PHE A 64 -9.53 4.06 6.99
N ARG A 65 -10.06 5.07 7.67
CA ARG A 65 -9.45 5.59 8.91
C ARG A 65 -9.41 4.58 10.05
N ASN A 66 -10.40 3.69 10.14
CA ASN A 66 -10.37 2.62 11.14
C ASN A 66 -9.22 1.66 10.86
N VAL A 67 -8.99 1.28 9.60
CA VAL A 67 -7.85 0.43 9.20
C VAL A 67 -6.52 1.06 9.63
N LEU A 68 -6.34 2.38 9.42
CA LEU A 68 -5.11 3.07 9.84
C LEU A 68 -4.93 3.10 11.36
N ARG A 69 -6.03 3.14 12.12
CA ARG A 69 -5.98 3.03 13.59
C ARG A 69 -5.57 1.63 14.03
N ASP A 70 -6.05 0.60 13.34
CA ASP A 70 -5.75 -0.79 13.65
C ASP A 70 -4.33 -1.19 13.15
N GLN A 71 -3.72 -0.38 12.28
CA GLN A 71 -2.35 -0.52 11.78
C GLN A 71 -1.51 0.74 12.07
N PRO A 72 -1.18 1.03 13.33
CA PRO A 72 -0.48 2.26 13.72
C PRO A 72 0.99 2.32 13.28
N ALA A 73 1.63 1.16 13.10
CA ALA A 73 2.98 1.01 12.57
C ALA A 73 2.99 -0.19 11.61
N PRO A 74 2.57 0.00 10.34
CA PRO A 74 2.53 -1.11 9.40
C PRO A 74 3.95 -1.57 9.09
N GLU A 75 4.16 -2.88 9.23
CA GLU A 75 5.44 -3.52 8.96
C GLU A 75 5.36 -4.31 7.65
N MET A 76 6.52 -4.48 7.03
CA MET A 76 6.65 -5.36 5.89
C MET A 76 6.96 -6.78 6.38
N SER A 77 6.13 -7.74 6.00
CA SER A 77 6.33 -9.14 6.31
C SER A 77 5.95 -10.03 5.12
N CYS A 78 6.60 -11.19 5.06
CA CYS A 78 6.30 -12.22 4.10
C CYS A 78 4.88 -12.74 4.30
N ARG A 79 4.08 -12.80 3.23
CA ARG A 79 2.72 -13.36 3.31
C ARG A 79 2.70 -14.87 3.54
N GLU A 80 3.76 -15.56 3.13
CA GLU A 80 3.84 -17.02 3.25
C GLU A 80 4.33 -17.47 4.64
N CYS A 81 5.34 -16.79 5.19
CA CYS A 81 5.97 -17.22 6.45
C CYS A 81 5.95 -16.17 7.57
N LEU A 82 5.32 -15.02 7.35
CA LEU A 82 5.20 -13.89 8.31
C LEU A 82 6.54 -13.33 8.80
N ASN A 83 7.65 -13.72 8.17
CA ASN A 83 8.99 -13.23 8.52
C ASN A 83 9.19 -11.79 8.00
N GLY A 84 9.89 -10.96 8.79
CA GLY A 84 10.20 -9.57 8.46
C GLY A 84 11.45 -9.38 7.59
N ASP A 85 12.24 -10.43 7.34
CA ASP A 85 13.42 -10.40 6.46
C ASP A 85 12.98 -10.39 4.99
N VAL A 86 12.55 -9.20 4.56
CA VAL A 86 12.01 -8.90 3.25
C VAL A 86 12.83 -7.77 2.64
N VAL A 87 13.10 -7.90 1.35
CA VAL A 87 13.72 -6.86 0.54
C VAL A 87 12.75 -6.41 -0.54
N VAL A 88 12.64 -5.09 -0.71
CA VAL A 88 12.02 -4.47 -1.87
C VAL A 88 13.10 -3.90 -2.75
N GLY A 89 13.03 -4.22 -4.04
CA GLY A 89 13.96 -3.72 -5.03
C GLY A 89 13.30 -3.58 -6.39
N ASP A 90 14.11 -3.21 -7.37
CA ASP A 90 13.71 -3.06 -8.75
C ASP A 90 14.36 -4.20 -9.56
N LYS A 91 13.56 -4.96 -10.31
CA LYS A 91 14.06 -5.94 -11.29
C LYS A 91 13.75 -5.44 -12.70
N SER A 92 14.76 -5.48 -13.57
CA SER A 92 14.59 -5.20 -14.99
C SER A 92 13.84 -6.37 -15.65
N ALA A 93 12.68 -6.11 -16.22
CA ALA A 93 12.05 -7.03 -17.16
C ALA A 93 12.56 -6.71 -18.58
N ASP A 94 12.78 -7.74 -19.40
CA ASP A 94 13.16 -7.57 -20.81
C ASP A 94 12.15 -6.64 -21.51
N GLY A 95 12.62 -5.47 -21.96
CA GLY A 95 11.81 -4.52 -22.73
C GLY A 95 11.37 -3.23 -22.01
N SER A 96 12.22 -2.62 -21.18
CA SER A 96 12.14 -1.21 -20.69
C SER A 96 11.28 -0.88 -19.47
N LYS A 97 10.56 -1.84 -18.87
CA LYS A 97 9.79 -1.60 -17.63
C LYS A 97 10.53 -2.13 -16.41
N VAL A 98 11.04 -1.23 -15.57
CA VAL A 98 11.51 -1.57 -14.22
C VAL A 98 10.30 -1.98 -13.39
N GLN A 99 10.28 -3.22 -12.90
CA GLN A 99 9.21 -3.73 -12.05
C GLN A 99 9.73 -3.84 -10.61
N ARG A 100 9.01 -3.22 -9.68
CA ARG A 100 9.29 -3.42 -8.25
C ARG A 100 8.99 -4.85 -7.84
N TRP A 101 9.86 -5.39 -7.01
CA TRP A 101 9.83 -6.78 -6.58
C TRP A 101 9.93 -6.88 -5.06
N PHE A 102 9.28 -7.90 -4.51
CA PHE A 102 9.31 -8.29 -3.12
C PHE A 102 9.96 -9.65 -3.03
N GLU A 103 10.96 -9.79 -2.18
CA GLU A 103 11.64 -11.05 -1.92
C GLU A 103 11.74 -11.28 -0.40
N CYS A 104 11.28 -12.43 0.06
CA CYS A 104 11.52 -12.89 1.42
C CYS A 104 12.78 -13.75 1.46
N ARG A 105 13.80 -13.29 2.16
CA ARG A 105 15.08 -14.02 2.30
C ARG A 105 14.97 -15.29 3.15
N ASN A 106 13.93 -15.39 3.97
CA ASN A 106 13.71 -16.56 4.82
C ASN A 106 13.13 -17.76 4.06
N CYS A 107 12.15 -17.56 3.18
CA CYS A 107 11.48 -18.66 2.46
C CYS A 107 11.64 -18.63 0.94
N GLY A 108 12.32 -17.61 0.40
CA GLY A 108 12.46 -17.42 -1.05
C GLY A 108 11.17 -17.02 -1.76
N TYR A 109 10.13 -16.63 -1.03
CA TYR A 109 8.90 -16.15 -1.65
C TYR A 109 9.14 -14.83 -2.38
N GLU A 110 8.69 -14.79 -3.62
CA GLU A 110 8.92 -13.69 -4.52
C GLU A 110 7.61 -13.23 -5.16
N ALA A 111 7.37 -11.93 -5.17
CA ALA A 111 6.19 -11.36 -5.79
C ALA A 111 6.50 -10.01 -6.46
N PRO A 112 6.04 -9.79 -7.71
CA PRO A 112 6.04 -8.45 -8.26
C PRO A 112 5.09 -7.54 -7.47
N SER A 113 5.42 -6.27 -7.34
CA SER A 113 4.46 -5.28 -6.86
C SER A 113 3.28 -5.23 -7.83
N ARG A 114 2.15 -5.82 -7.45
CA ARG A 114 0.94 -5.86 -8.30
C ARG A 114 0.18 -4.53 -8.35
N ILE A 115 0.68 -3.47 -7.72
CA ILE A 115 -0.05 -2.21 -7.65
C ILE A 115 0.79 -1.01 -8.09
N VAL A 116 0.49 -0.58 -9.31
CA VAL A 116 0.86 0.71 -9.90
C VAL A 116 -0.05 1.77 -9.27
N TYR A 117 0.47 2.55 -8.32
CA TYR A 117 -0.20 3.76 -7.85
C TYR A 117 0.34 4.98 -8.60
N GLY A 118 -0.09 5.11 -9.87
CA GLY A 118 0.04 6.28 -10.78
C GLY A 118 1.44 6.55 -11.35
N ALA A 119 1.67 6.78 -12.65
CA ALA A 119 0.89 6.53 -13.86
C ALA A 119 1.70 5.54 -14.72
N GLU A 120 1.04 4.69 -15.51
CA GLU A 120 1.65 4.38 -16.81
C GLU A 120 1.78 5.73 -17.52
N ARG A 121 3.02 6.18 -17.69
CA ARG A 121 3.30 7.27 -18.60
C ARG A 121 3.51 6.70 -19.99
#